data_AF-A0A133Z044-F1
#
_entry.id   AF-A0A133Z044-F1
#
_cell.length_a   1.000
_cell.length_b   1.000
_cell.length_c   1.000
_cell.angle_alpha   90.00
_cell.angle_beta   90.00
_cell.angle_gamma   90.00
#
_symmetry.space_group_name_H-M   'P 1'
#
loop_
_entity.id
_entity.type
_entity.pdbx_description
1 polymer ?
#
loop_
_entity_poly.entity_id
_entity_poly.type
_entity_poly.pdbx_seq_one_letter_code
_entity_poly.pdbx_strand_id
1 'polypeptide(L)'
;MLDQCKFCLIGVVCAVLIAKFLPYRIFAGKGLYVLVAGACLSLIAVCVFGHHVLGAQRWLRLGPLSVQPSEFIKIILVLMACKLVCDVREGRISQSSGFKQLLALVAAPLMVLLITQSDLGTSIIIYVSILVVLWLGELDKRYWIIVIVASCALLVMAIIFSSYRSSRFLFLNPWNDGDNGRAKGYQLVHSYYALAQGGIAGVGLGNSREKFLYLPESETDFVFSIIGEEFGLIGACIVIALFVLFFYCGMRIAQGAPDLFGRLCAGSLAFMVAFQACINIGCAIGVFPTTGKPLPFISSGGSSLVSTFIIVGILLSISKASGEGRFAERRGEFMYVQSNRTQRR
;
A
#
# COMPACT_ATOMS: atom_id res chain seq x y z
N MET A 1 -21.09 -10.56 -2.74
CA MET A 1 -21.28 -10.06 -1.36
C MET A 1 -20.77 -11.01 -0.27
N LEU A 2 -21.24 -12.27 -0.19
CA LEU A 2 -20.85 -13.19 0.91
C LEU A 2 -19.33 -13.41 1.04
N ASP A 3 -18.60 -13.51 -0.07
CA ASP A 3 -17.14 -13.73 -0.01
C ASP A 3 -16.38 -12.49 0.47
N GLN A 4 -16.84 -11.28 0.15
CA GLN A 4 -16.26 -10.04 0.66
C GLN A 4 -16.45 -9.92 2.18
N CYS A 5 -17.61 -10.33 2.71
CA CYS A 5 -17.84 -10.41 4.15
C CYS A 5 -16.87 -11.39 4.82
N LYS A 6 -16.61 -12.56 4.20
CA LYS A 6 -15.62 -13.52 4.71
C LYS A 6 -14.22 -12.92 4.74
N PHE A 7 -13.77 -12.27 3.65
CA PHE A 7 -12.45 -11.62 3.62
C PHE A 7 -12.33 -10.47 4.62
N CYS A 8 -13.41 -9.70 4.82
CA CYS A 8 -13.45 -8.66 5.85
C CYS A 8 -13.29 -9.27 7.25
N LEU A 9 -14.05 -10.33 7.57
CA LEU A 9 -13.94 -11.04 8.84
C LEU A 9 -12.53 -11.61 9.07
N ILE A 10 -11.97 -12.27 8.05
CA ILE A 10 -10.59 -12.79 8.10
C ILE A 10 -9.61 -11.65 8.34
N GLY A 11 -9.74 -10.53 7.61
CA GLY A 11 -8.90 -9.36 7.78
C GLY A 11 -8.96 -8.79 9.20
N VAL A 12 -10.16 -8.56 9.73
CA VAL A 12 -10.36 -8.06 11.11
C VAL A 12 -9.75 -9.02 12.13
N VAL A 13 -9.98 -10.33 12.00
CA VAL A 13 -9.38 -11.34 12.89
C VAL A 13 -7.86 -11.29 12.80
N CYS A 14 -7.28 -11.24 11.60
CA CYS A 14 -5.83 -11.09 11.41
C CYS A 14 -5.30 -9.82 12.08
N ALA A 15 -5.97 -8.67 11.90
CA ALA A 15 -5.57 -7.41 12.52
C ALA A 15 -5.56 -7.51 14.05
N VAL A 16 -6.60 -8.10 14.65
CA VAL A 16 -6.71 -8.29 16.11
C VAL A 16 -5.63 -9.25 16.62
N LEU A 17 -5.40 -10.37 15.92
CA LEU A 17 -4.38 -11.34 16.32
C LEU A 17 -2.98 -10.73 16.27
N ILE A 18 -2.65 -10.00 15.19
CA ILE A 18 -1.36 -9.32 15.06
C ILE A 18 -1.21 -8.25 16.15
N ALA A 19 -2.22 -7.40 16.34
CA ALA A 19 -2.19 -6.33 17.33
C ALA A 19 -2.02 -6.85 18.78
N LYS A 20 -2.65 -7.98 19.10
CA LYS A 20 -2.66 -8.53 20.46
C LYS A 20 -1.46 -9.42 20.77
N PHE A 21 -1.10 -10.30 19.85
CA PHE A 21 -0.17 -11.40 20.10
C PHE A 21 1.18 -11.25 19.40
N LEU A 22 1.30 -10.43 18.36
CA LEU A 22 2.53 -10.31 17.57
C LEU A 22 3.23 -8.98 17.87
N PRO A 23 4.26 -8.96 18.74
CA PRO A 23 5.04 -7.75 18.94
C PRO A 23 5.74 -7.36 17.64
N TYR A 24 5.55 -6.11 17.20
CA TYR A 24 6.11 -5.59 15.95
C TYR A 24 7.64 -5.79 15.85
N ARG A 25 8.35 -5.84 16.99
CA ARG A 25 9.80 -6.10 17.06
C ARG A 25 10.23 -7.44 16.45
N ILE A 26 9.33 -8.43 16.32
CA ILE A 26 9.64 -9.69 15.61
C ILE A 26 10.09 -9.42 14.17
N PHE A 27 9.51 -8.40 13.53
CA PHE A 27 9.87 -8.01 12.17
C PHE A 27 11.26 -7.36 12.09
N ALA A 28 11.86 -6.91 13.20
CA ALA A 28 13.25 -6.47 13.22
C ALA A 28 14.26 -7.66 13.20
N GLY A 29 13.79 -8.89 13.45
CA GLY A 29 14.62 -10.09 13.57
C GLY A 29 15.11 -10.68 12.23
N LYS A 30 15.90 -11.76 12.32
CA LYS A 30 16.35 -12.53 11.14
C LYS A 30 15.20 -13.26 10.42
N GLY A 31 14.09 -13.54 11.10
CA GLY A 31 12.91 -14.17 10.52
C GLY A 31 12.32 -13.38 9.34
N LEU A 32 12.54 -12.07 9.27
CA LEU A 32 12.08 -11.26 8.13
C LEU A 32 12.76 -11.65 6.80
N TYR A 33 14.02 -12.12 6.82
CA TYR A 33 14.67 -12.63 5.61
C TYR A 33 13.96 -13.89 5.08
N VAL A 34 13.47 -14.75 5.99
CA VAL A 34 12.70 -15.95 5.62
C VAL A 34 11.35 -15.55 5.01
N LEU A 35 10.68 -14.54 5.55
CA LEU A 35 9.45 -13.99 4.97
C LEU A 35 9.68 -13.41 3.58
N VAL A 36 10.79 -12.67 3.36
CA VAL A 36 11.16 -12.17 2.04
C VAL A 36 11.39 -13.33 1.08
N ALA A 37 12.16 -14.34 1.47
CA ALA A 37 12.42 -15.51 0.63
C ALA A 37 11.12 -16.27 0.27
N GLY A 38 10.23 -16.48 1.25
CA GLY A 38 8.92 -17.09 1.02
C GLY A 38 8.02 -16.26 0.10
N ALA A 39 8.04 -14.93 0.24
CA ALA A 39 7.30 -14.03 -0.64
C ALA A 39 7.84 -14.06 -2.07
N CYS A 40 9.17 -14.04 -2.25
CA CYS A 40 9.79 -14.22 -3.57
C CYS A 40 9.41 -15.57 -4.19
N LEU A 41 9.45 -16.66 -3.40
CA LEU A 41 9.03 -17.98 -3.85
C LEU A 41 7.56 -17.99 -4.28
N SER A 42 6.69 -17.29 -3.55
CA SER A 42 5.28 -17.16 -3.92
C SER A 42 5.07 -16.39 -5.22
N LEU A 43 5.91 -15.40 -5.54
CA LEU A 43 5.88 -14.72 -6.85
C LEU A 43 6.33 -15.65 -7.98
N ILE A 44 7.38 -16.44 -7.75
CA ILE A 44 7.84 -17.44 -8.72
C ILE A 44 6.74 -18.49 -8.93
N ALA A 45 6.06 -18.92 -7.86
CA ALA A 45 4.93 -19.84 -7.94
C ALA A 45 3.77 -19.27 -8.79
N VAL A 46 3.51 -17.96 -8.74
CA VAL A 46 2.53 -17.31 -9.64
C VAL A 46 2.97 -17.42 -11.10
N CYS A 47 4.26 -17.31 -11.41
CA CYS A 47 4.72 -17.43 -12.79
C CYS A 47 4.53 -18.85 -13.37
N VAL A 48 4.54 -19.87 -12.51
CA VAL A 48 4.43 -21.28 -12.93
C VAL A 48 2.99 -21.80 -12.84
N PHE A 49 2.29 -21.48 -11.74
CA PHE A 49 0.97 -22.02 -11.40
C PHE A 49 -0.13 -20.95 -11.40
N GLY A 50 0.19 -19.70 -11.74
CA GLY A 50 -0.76 -18.61 -11.76
C GLY A 50 -1.75 -18.75 -12.92
N HIS A 51 -2.99 -18.36 -12.65
CA HIS A 51 -4.01 -18.30 -13.68
C HIS A 51 -4.05 -16.92 -14.33
N HIS A 52 -4.26 -16.89 -15.66
CA HIS A 52 -4.46 -15.66 -16.41
C HIS A 52 -5.83 -15.06 -16.08
N VAL A 53 -5.83 -13.84 -15.59
CA VAL A 53 -7.02 -13.02 -15.41
C VAL A 53 -6.72 -11.67 -16.06
N LEU A 54 -7.60 -11.19 -16.94
CA LEU A 54 -7.46 -9.90 -17.64
C LEU A 54 -6.09 -9.73 -18.35
N GLY A 55 -5.56 -10.81 -18.94
CA GLY A 55 -4.31 -10.77 -19.70
C GLY A 55 -3.01 -10.86 -18.89
N ALA A 56 -3.06 -11.03 -17.55
CA ALA A 56 -1.87 -11.20 -16.72
C ALA A 56 -2.01 -12.36 -15.71
N GLN A 57 -0.92 -13.09 -15.46
CA GLN A 57 -0.85 -14.11 -14.39
C GLN A 57 -0.45 -13.46 -13.08
N ARG A 58 -1.44 -13.19 -12.22
CA ARG A 58 -1.24 -12.50 -10.92
C ARG A 58 -1.82 -13.24 -9.72
N TRP A 59 -2.62 -14.28 -9.96
CA TRP A 59 -3.45 -14.90 -8.94
C TRP A 59 -3.11 -16.38 -8.78
N LEU A 60 -2.92 -16.81 -7.54
CA LEU A 60 -2.86 -18.22 -7.16
C LEU A 60 -4.25 -18.67 -6.70
N ARG A 61 -4.77 -19.74 -7.28
CA ARG A 61 -6.00 -20.39 -6.81
C ARG A 61 -5.62 -21.50 -5.84
N LEU A 62 -5.97 -21.32 -4.57
CA LEU A 62 -5.83 -22.30 -3.50
C LEU A 62 -7.22 -22.87 -3.18
N GLY A 63 -7.71 -23.76 -4.05
CA GLY A 63 -9.07 -24.28 -3.97
C GLY A 63 -10.12 -23.18 -4.13
N PRO A 64 -11.01 -22.93 -3.15
CA PRO A 64 -12.05 -21.90 -3.25
C PRO A 64 -11.52 -20.46 -3.06
N LEU A 65 -10.28 -20.29 -2.60
CA LEU A 65 -9.69 -18.98 -2.33
C LEU A 65 -8.73 -18.58 -3.45
N SER A 66 -8.83 -17.32 -3.90
CA SER A 66 -7.86 -16.73 -4.80
C SER A 66 -7.02 -15.70 -4.05
N VAL A 67 -5.69 -15.91 -4.06
CA VAL A 67 -4.74 -15.07 -3.35
C VAL A 67 -3.83 -14.39 -4.37
N GLN A 68 -3.64 -13.09 -4.19
CA GLN A 68 -2.68 -12.29 -4.96
C GLN A 68 -1.42 -12.06 -4.11
N PRO A 69 -0.30 -12.76 -4.36
CA PRO A 69 0.90 -12.63 -3.53
C PRO A 69 1.52 -11.24 -3.57
N SER A 70 1.30 -10.48 -4.66
CA SER A 70 1.83 -9.12 -4.79
C SER A 70 1.24 -8.13 -3.76
N GLU A 71 0.07 -8.44 -3.18
CA GLU A 71 -0.52 -7.64 -2.09
C GLU A 71 0.20 -7.84 -0.75
N PHE A 72 0.85 -9.00 -0.53
CA PHE A 72 1.57 -9.29 0.71
C PHE A 72 3.05 -8.93 0.62
N ILE A 73 3.66 -9.13 -0.54
CA ILE A 73 5.08 -8.83 -0.73
C ILE A 73 5.38 -7.34 -0.52
N LYS A 74 4.46 -6.43 -0.89
CA LYS A 74 4.67 -4.99 -0.68
C LYS A 74 4.87 -4.64 0.80
N ILE A 75 4.13 -5.28 1.71
CA ILE A 75 4.28 -5.09 3.15
C ILE A 75 5.65 -5.64 3.59
N ILE A 76 5.98 -6.86 3.17
CA ILE A 76 7.22 -7.55 3.58
C ILE A 76 8.46 -6.78 3.11
N LEU A 77 8.48 -6.26 1.89
CA LEU A 77 9.60 -5.48 1.36
C LEU A 77 9.75 -4.13 2.05
N VAL A 78 8.64 -3.46 2.39
CA VAL A 78 8.68 -2.21 3.16
C VAL A 78 9.23 -2.47 4.56
N LEU A 79 8.77 -3.52 5.24
CA LEU A 79 9.33 -3.93 6.54
C LEU A 79 10.83 -4.26 6.43
N MET A 80 11.23 -4.91 5.34
CA MET A 80 12.63 -5.26 5.11
C MET A 80 13.50 -4.02 4.90
N ALA A 81 12.98 -3.03 4.17
CA ALA A 81 13.63 -1.74 4.04
C ALA A 81 13.75 -1.05 5.41
N CYS A 82 12.69 -1.04 6.22
CA CYS A 82 12.72 -0.45 7.57
C CYS A 82 13.81 -1.10 8.44
N LYS A 83 13.91 -2.43 8.39
CA LYS A 83 14.92 -3.19 9.11
C LYS A 83 16.34 -2.81 8.68
N LEU A 84 16.62 -2.84 7.37
CA LEU A 84 17.95 -2.54 6.85
C LEU A 84 18.39 -1.11 7.21
N VAL A 85 17.48 -0.15 7.10
CA VAL A 85 17.74 1.23 7.51
C VAL A 85 18.03 1.31 9.01
N CYS A 86 17.27 0.59 9.83
CA CYS A 86 17.52 0.51 11.27
C CYS A 86 18.91 -0.10 11.57
N ASP A 87 19.25 -1.22 10.93
CA ASP A 87 20.55 -1.89 11.08
C ASP A 87 21.73 -0.99 10.66
N VAL A 88 21.54 -0.16 9.62
CA VAL A 88 22.52 0.86 9.21
C VAL A 88 22.65 1.96 10.27
N ARG A 89 21.54 2.50 10.77
CA ARG A 89 21.53 3.60 11.75
C ARG A 89 22.07 3.17 13.12
N GLU A 90 21.90 1.90 13.48
CA GLU A 90 22.48 1.31 14.69
C GLU A 90 23.95 0.88 14.52
N GLY A 91 24.54 1.06 13.34
CA GLY A 91 25.95 0.73 13.08
C GLY A 91 26.23 -0.77 12.97
N ARG A 92 25.20 -1.63 12.88
CA ARG A 92 25.37 -3.09 12.69
C ARG A 92 25.91 -3.42 11.30
N ILE A 93 25.58 -2.60 10.31
CA ILE A 93 26.06 -2.70 8.93
C ILE A 93 26.46 -1.32 8.41
N SER A 94 27.43 -1.29 7.49
CA SER A 94 27.82 -0.03 6.82
C SER A 94 26.69 0.48 5.91
N GLN A 95 26.61 1.81 5.69
CA GLN A 95 25.63 2.38 4.77
C GLN A 95 25.71 1.78 3.36
N SER A 96 26.94 1.49 2.87
CA SER A 96 27.16 0.87 1.56
C SER A 96 26.63 -0.55 1.51
N SER A 97 26.89 -1.36 2.55
CA SER A 97 26.39 -2.73 2.65
C SER A 97 24.87 -2.76 2.76
N GLY A 98 24.29 -1.89 3.59
CA GLY A 98 22.84 -1.77 3.74
C GLY A 98 22.14 -1.38 2.44
N PHE A 99 22.70 -0.41 1.70
CA PHE A 99 22.17 -0.02 0.40
C PHE A 99 22.26 -1.13 -0.65
N LYS A 100 23.38 -1.87 -0.71
CA LYS A 100 23.51 -3.02 -1.61
C LYS A 100 22.51 -4.12 -1.28
N GLN A 101 22.30 -4.42 0.00
CA GLN A 101 21.31 -5.39 0.44
C GLN A 101 19.89 -4.93 0.11
N LEU A 102 19.58 -3.65 0.32
CA LEU A 102 18.30 -3.06 -0.04
C LEU A 102 18.06 -3.22 -1.54
N LEU A 103 19.03 -2.82 -2.38
CA LEU A 103 18.93 -2.95 -3.82
C LEU A 103 18.73 -4.41 -4.23
N ALA A 104 19.50 -5.35 -3.68
CA ALA A 104 19.38 -6.77 -4.03
C ALA A 104 18.00 -7.35 -3.64
N LEU A 105 17.54 -7.07 -2.43
CA LEU A 105 16.30 -7.66 -1.88
C LEU A 105 15.02 -6.98 -2.40
N VAL A 106 15.13 -5.76 -2.89
CA VAL A 106 13.99 -4.99 -3.44
C VAL A 106 13.96 -5.06 -4.96
N ALA A 107 15.10 -4.90 -5.63
CA ALA A 107 15.12 -4.83 -7.09
C ALA A 107 14.75 -6.18 -7.72
N ALA A 108 15.23 -7.30 -7.17
CA ALA A 108 14.92 -8.61 -7.76
C ALA A 108 13.41 -8.92 -7.75
N PRO A 109 12.66 -8.77 -6.63
CA PRO A 109 11.20 -8.97 -6.63
C PRO A 109 10.45 -7.96 -7.48
N LEU A 110 10.89 -6.69 -7.50
CA LEU A 110 10.30 -5.67 -8.36
C LEU A 110 10.45 -6.01 -9.85
N MET A 111 11.63 -6.48 -10.26
CA MET A 111 11.88 -6.88 -11.64
C MET A 111 11.01 -8.07 -12.04
N VAL A 112 10.84 -9.05 -11.14
CA VAL A 112 9.90 -10.16 -11.37
C VAL A 112 8.48 -9.62 -11.55
N LEU A 113 7.99 -8.76 -10.65
CA LEU A 113 6.65 -8.17 -10.74
C LEU A 113 6.43 -7.39 -12.05
N LEU A 114 7.41 -6.58 -12.45
CA LEU A 114 7.31 -5.73 -13.64
C LEU A 114 7.36 -6.52 -14.94
N ILE A 115 8.27 -7.50 -15.05
CA ILE A 115 8.51 -8.22 -16.30
C ILE A 115 7.52 -9.37 -16.46
N THR A 116 7.32 -10.17 -15.42
CA THR A 116 6.54 -11.43 -15.54
C THR A 116 5.05 -11.21 -15.32
N GLN A 117 4.69 -10.39 -14.31
CA GLN A 117 3.30 -10.17 -13.92
C GLN A 117 2.72 -8.87 -14.50
N SER A 118 3.57 -8.04 -15.13
CA SER A 118 3.23 -6.71 -15.66
C SER A 118 2.50 -5.82 -14.63
N ASP A 119 2.78 -5.99 -13.33
CA ASP A 119 2.07 -5.31 -12.23
C ASP A 119 2.74 -3.96 -11.90
N LEU A 120 2.41 -2.95 -12.70
CA LEU A 120 2.95 -1.59 -12.55
C LEU A 120 2.51 -0.94 -11.23
N GLY A 121 1.23 -1.10 -10.86
CA GLY A 121 0.66 -0.44 -9.68
C GLY A 121 1.37 -0.86 -8.39
N THR A 122 1.57 -2.17 -8.18
CA THR A 122 2.26 -2.66 -6.97
C THR A 122 3.70 -2.19 -6.95
N SER A 123 4.36 -2.21 -8.10
CA SER A 123 5.75 -1.78 -8.23
C SER A 123 5.94 -0.31 -7.84
N ILE A 124 5.05 0.58 -8.30
CA ILE A 124 5.06 2.00 -7.93
C ILE A 124 4.81 2.19 -6.44
N ILE A 125 3.83 1.48 -5.88
CA ILE A 125 3.51 1.55 -4.44
C ILE A 125 4.72 1.13 -3.59
N ILE A 126 5.37 0.02 -3.93
CA ILE A 126 6.58 -0.46 -3.23
C ILE A 126 7.70 0.56 -3.36
N TYR A 127 7.98 1.01 -4.58
CA TYR A 127 9.05 1.95 -4.87
C TYR A 127 8.93 3.24 -4.05
N VAL A 128 7.76 3.89 -4.11
CA VAL A 128 7.54 5.14 -3.36
C VAL A 128 7.54 4.88 -1.86
N SER A 129 7.04 3.73 -1.39
CA SER A 129 7.09 3.40 0.04
C SER A 129 8.52 3.24 0.54
N ILE A 130 9.42 2.64 -0.25
CA ILE A 130 10.84 2.54 0.08
C ILE A 130 11.49 3.93 0.06
N LEU A 131 11.08 4.79 -0.87
CA LEU A 131 11.43 6.20 -0.84
C LEU A 131 10.84 6.99 0.34
N VAL A 132 9.94 6.42 1.14
CA VAL A 132 9.53 7.04 2.41
C VAL A 132 10.36 6.47 3.55
N VAL A 133 10.60 5.15 3.54
CA VAL A 133 11.43 4.47 4.54
C VAL A 133 12.81 5.11 4.65
N LEU A 134 13.48 5.30 3.52
CA LEU A 134 14.83 5.83 3.54
C LEU A 134 14.83 7.28 4.12
N TRP A 135 13.68 8.02 4.07
CA TRP A 135 13.58 9.50 4.32
C TRP A 135 13.31 9.75 5.76
N LEU A 136 12.38 8.97 6.29
CA LEU A 136 12.25 8.78 7.72
C LEU A 136 13.53 8.19 8.34
N GLY A 137 14.30 7.43 7.56
CA GLY A 137 15.57 6.82 7.94
C GLY A 137 16.79 7.73 7.95
N GLU A 138 16.68 8.93 7.37
CA GLU A 138 17.76 9.91 7.28
C GLU A 138 19.09 9.31 6.77
N LEU A 139 19.03 8.45 5.75
CA LEU A 139 20.25 7.97 5.07
C LEU A 139 20.88 9.08 4.23
N ASP A 140 22.18 8.96 3.96
CA ASP A 140 22.92 9.94 3.17
C ASP A 140 22.21 10.24 1.83
N LYS A 141 22.11 11.53 1.47
CA LYS A 141 21.42 12.01 0.26
C LYS A 141 21.88 11.32 -1.03
N ARG A 142 23.13 10.83 -1.08
CA ARG A 142 23.68 10.07 -2.22
C ARG A 142 22.81 8.88 -2.60
N TYR A 143 22.31 8.10 -1.64
CA TYR A 143 21.60 6.85 -1.90
C TYR A 143 20.24 7.10 -2.54
N TRP A 144 19.59 8.18 -2.13
CA TRP A 144 18.33 8.63 -2.67
C TRP A 144 18.42 9.19 -4.06
N ILE A 145 19.44 10.00 -4.29
CA ILE A 145 19.73 10.52 -5.62
C ILE A 145 19.98 9.35 -6.56
N ILE A 146 20.76 8.34 -6.15
CA ILE A 146 20.99 7.13 -6.94
C ILE A 146 19.67 6.43 -7.29
N VAL A 147 18.79 6.20 -6.30
CA VAL A 147 17.50 5.51 -6.53
C VAL A 147 16.57 6.31 -7.45
N ILE A 148 16.48 7.62 -7.25
CA ILE A 148 15.67 8.52 -8.09
C ILE A 148 16.22 8.54 -9.52
N VAL A 149 17.52 8.74 -9.68
CA VAL A 149 18.18 8.79 -11.00
C VAL A 149 18.04 7.46 -11.73
N ALA A 150 18.26 6.33 -11.04
CA ALA A 150 18.10 5.00 -11.63
C ALA A 150 16.66 4.76 -12.11
N SER A 151 15.68 5.25 -11.35
CA SER A 151 14.26 5.09 -11.67
C SER A 151 13.82 6.01 -12.80
N CYS A 152 14.31 7.25 -12.84
CA CYS A 152 14.13 8.15 -13.98
C CYS A 152 14.76 7.55 -15.25
N ALA A 153 15.97 6.99 -15.16
CA ALA A 153 16.63 6.34 -16.29
C ALA A 153 15.82 5.13 -16.80
N LEU A 154 15.33 4.28 -15.90
CA LEU A 154 14.44 3.17 -16.25
C LEU A 154 13.14 3.64 -16.92
N LEU A 155 12.53 4.72 -16.42
CA LEU A 155 11.31 5.29 -17.00
C LEU A 155 11.57 5.82 -18.41
N VAL A 156 12.65 6.57 -18.61
CA VAL A 156 13.05 7.09 -19.93
C VAL A 156 13.34 5.93 -20.90
N MET A 157 14.08 4.90 -20.45
CA MET A 157 14.30 3.70 -21.26
C MET A 157 12.99 3.01 -21.62
N ALA A 158 12.09 2.81 -20.66
CA ALA A 158 10.77 2.20 -20.92
C ALA A 158 9.96 3.00 -21.95
N ILE A 159 10.04 4.34 -21.93
CA ILE A 159 9.37 5.21 -22.91
C ILE A 159 9.99 5.08 -24.31
N ILE A 160 11.32 4.98 -24.40
CA ILE A 160 12.03 4.90 -25.69
C ILE A 160 11.85 3.52 -26.35
N PHE A 161 11.97 2.44 -25.57
CA PHE A 161 11.97 1.07 -26.09
C PHE A 161 10.58 0.44 -26.22
N SER A 162 9.56 1.02 -25.60
CA SER A 162 8.17 0.57 -25.79
C SER A 162 7.63 1.06 -27.13
N SER A 163 7.62 0.18 -28.14
CA SER A 163 6.87 0.34 -29.39
C SER A 163 5.34 0.41 -29.21
N TYR A 164 4.83 0.19 -27.99
CA TYR A 164 3.40 0.24 -27.64
C TYR A 164 2.96 1.64 -27.17
N ARG A 165 3.13 2.63 -28.06
CA ARG A 165 2.97 4.07 -27.78
C ARG A 165 1.55 4.56 -27.46
N SER A 166 0.48 3.85 -27.81
CA SER A 166 -0.87 4.45 -27.79
C SER A 166 -1.69 4.20 -26.53
N SER A 167 -1.39 3.17 -25.74
CA SER A 167 -2.32 2.70 -24.70
C SER A 167 -2.11 3.36 -23.33
N ARG A 168 -0.88 3.80 -23.03
CA ARG A 168 -0.53 4.39 -21.72
C ARG A 168 -0.64 5.91 -21.66
N PHE A 169 -0.61 6.61 -22.80
CA PHE A 169 -0.93 8.04 -22.87
C PHE A 169 -2.41 8.31 -23.05
N LEU A 170 -3.20 7.24 -23.15
CA LEU A 170 -4.63 7.34 -23.36
C LEU A 170 -5.36 8.00 -22.19
N PHE A 171 -4.80 8.00 -20.97
CA PHE A 171 -5.38 8.77 -19.87
C PHE A 171 -5.39 10.29 -20.12
N LEU A 172 -4.47 10.82 -20.94
CA LEU A 172 -4.42 12.25 -21.27
C LEU A 172 -5.57 12.66 -22.19
N ASN A 173 -6.04 11.74 -23.04
CA ASN A 173 -7.21 11.93 -23.87
C ASN A 173 -7.91 10.58 -24.09
N PRO A 174 -8.76 10.15 -23.14
CA PRO A 174 -9.35 8.82 -23.19
C PRO A 174 -10.40 8.67 -24.30
N TRP A 175 -10.90 9.78 -24.85
CA TRP A 175 -11.76 9.79 -26.03
C TRP A 175 -11.00 9.52 -27.34
N ASN A 176 -9.66 9.62 -27.36
CA ASN A 176 -8.85 9.39 -28.54
C ASN A 176 -8.24 7.97 -28.57
N ASP A 177 -9.07 6.95 -28.28
CA ASP A 177 -8.64 5.55 -28.19
C ASP A 177 -8.79 4.75 -29.50
N GLY A 178 -9.14 5.43 -30.59
CA GLY A 178 -9.43 4.81 -31.90
C GLY A 178 -10.91 4.46 -32.11
N ASP A 179 -11.76 4.57 -31.08
CA ASP A 179 -13.21 4.38 -31.17
C ASP A 179 -13.98 5.35 -30.25
N ASN A 180 -13.58 6.63 -30.23
CA ASN A 180 -14.24 7.71 -29.48
C ASN A 180 -14.48 7.41 -27.98
N GLY A 181 -13.57 6.67 -27.33
CA GLY A 181 -13.65 6.29 -25.92
C GLY A 181 -14.39 4.99 -25.67
N ARG A 182 -14.62 4.15 -26.69
CA ARG A 182 -15.31 2.84 -26.57
C ARG A 182 -14.37 1.64 -26.58
N ALA A 183 -13.08 1.86 -26.81
CA ALA A 183 -12.04 0.84 -26.80
C ALA A 183 -11.27 0.90 -25.47
N LYS A 184 -9.97 1.24 -25.53
CA LYS A 184 -9.08 1.22 -24.35
C LYS A 184 -9.39 2.34 -23.34
N GLY A 185 -10.11 3.38 -23.74
CA GLY A 185 -10.47 4.53 -22.90
C GLY A 185 -11.79 4.33 -22.13
N TYR A 186 -12.54 3.29 -22.47
CA TYR A 186 -13.91 3.03 -22.00
C TYR A 186 -14.07 3.16 -20.49
N GLN A 187 -13.23 2.47 -19.72
CA GLN A 187 -13.32 2.50 -18.25
C GLN A 187 -13.13 3.91 -17.68
N LEU A 188 -12.19 4.69 -18.23
CA LEU A 188 -11.92 6.04 -17.75
C LEU A 188 -13.01 7.03 -18.17
N VAL A 189 -13.54 6.90 -19.39
CA VAL A 189 -14.66 7.74 -19.85
C VAL A 189 -15.92 7.49 -19.01
N HIS A 190 -16.25 6.23 -18.73
CA HIS A 190 -17.39 5.88 -17.88
C HIS A 190 -17.20 6.30 -16.42
N SER A 191 -15.95 6.30 -15.92
CA SER A 191 -15.62 6.91 -14.63
C SER A 191 -16.00 8.39 -14.57
N TYR A 192 -15.74 9.14 -15.64
CA TYR A 192 -16.13 10.55 -15.71
C TYR A 192 -17.65 10.74 -15.78
N TYR A 193 -18.37 9.89 -16.51
CA TYR A 193 -19.82 9.95 -16.54
C TYR A 193 -20.44 9.68 -15.16
N ALA A 194 -19.92 8.70 -14.42
CA ALA A 194 -20.35 8.41 -13.04
C ALA A 194 -20.17 9.66 -12.14
N LEU A 195 -18.96 10.24 -12.15
CA LEU A 195 -18.65 11.43 -11.35
C LEU A 195 -19.49 12.65 -11.75
N ALA A 196 -19.74 12.85 -13.04
CA ALA A 196 -20.55 13.95 -13.54
C ALA A 196 -22.03 13.81 -13.16
N GLN A 197 -22.58 12.59 -13.19
CA GLN A 197 -23.97 12.32 -12.83
C GLN A 197 -24.26 12.50 -11.34
N GLY A 198 -23.26 12.24 -10.48
CA GLY A 198 -23.44 12.37 -9.02
C GLY A 198 -23.69 13.79 -8.52
N GLY A 199 -23.28 14.82 -9.25
CA GLY A 199 -23.45 16.21 -8.80
C GLY A 199 -22.89 16.44 -7.38
N ILE A 200 -23.55 17.29 -6.58
CA ILE A 200 -23.08 17.61 -5.20
C ILE A 200 -23.49 16.54 -4.18
N ALA A 201 -24.73 16.04 -4.27
CA ALA A 201 -25.36 15.21 -3.24
C ALA A 201 -25.54 13.73 -3.63
N GLY A 202 -25.23 13.37 -4.87
CA GLY A 202 -25.38 12.01 -5.38
C GLY A 202 -26.78 11.70 -5.88
N VAL A 203 -26.89 10.56 -6.56
CA VAL A 203 -28.17 10.01 -7.04
C VAL A 203 -28.85 9.06 -6.02
N GLY A 204 -28.19 8.82 -4.88
CA GLY A 204 -28.64 7.92 -3.83
C GLY A 204 -28.00 6.53 -3.91
N LEU A 205 -27.78 5.91 -2.75
CA LEU A 205 -27.15 4.59 -2.62
C LEU A 205 -27.91 3.53 -3.42
N GLY A 206 -27.19 2.78 -4.26
CA GLY A 206 -27.76 1.72 -5.08
C GLY A 206 -28.45 2.19 -6.37
N ASN A 207 -28.54 3.51 -6.60
CA ASN A 207 -29.12 4.08 -7.82
C ASN A 207 -28.06 4.42 -8.89
N SER A 208 -26.80 4.03 -8.71
CA SER A 208 -25.75 4.21 -9.73
C SER A 208 -26.12 3.45 -11.00
N ARG A 209 -26.16 4.15 -12.13
CA ARG A 209 -26.45 3.57 -13.45
C ARG A 209 -25.22 2.91 -14.04
N GLU A 210 -24.04 3.50 -13.80
CA GLU A 210 -22.76 2.99 -14.31
C GLU A 210 -22.37 1.65 -13.69
N LYS A 211 -22.78 1.41 -12.43
CA LYS A 211 -22.53 0.16 -11.69
C LYS A 211 -23.12 -1.09 -12.36
N PHE A 212 -24.29 -0.98 -13.00
CA PHE A 212 -25.04 -2.18 -13.41
C PHE A 212 -24.69 -2.73 -14.79
N LEU A 213 -24.17 -1.93 -15.73
CA LEU A 213 -23.98 -2.39 -17.12
C LEU A 213 -22.84 -1.71 -17.91
N TYR A 214 -22.21 -0.65 -17.39
CA TYR A 214 -21.42 0.26 -18.22
C TYR A 214 -19.97 0.47 -17.75
N LEU A 215 -19.67 0.27 -16.46
CA LEU A 215 -18.31 0.39 -15.95
C LEU A 215 -17.74 -0.98 -15.55
N PRO A 216 -16.88 -1.60 -16.38
CA PRO A 216 -16.19 -2.84 -16.03
C PRO A 216 -15.29 -2.61 -14.82
N GLU A 217 -15.20 -3.57 -13.91
CA GLU A 217 -14.36 -3.46 -12.70
C GLU A 217 -14.74 -2.26 -11.80
N SER A 218 -16.03 -1.88 -11.80
CA SER A 218 -16.59 -0.81 -10.97
C SER A 218 -16.53 -1.11 -9.47
N GLU A 219 -16.53 -2.38 -9.06
CA GLU A 219 -16.43 -2.77 -7.65
C GLU A 219 -14.96 -2.82 -7.15
N THR A 220 -13.99 -2.93 -8.06
CA THR A 220 -12.55 -3.09 -7.77
C THR A 220 -11.80 -1.78 -7.99
N ASP A 221 -11.57 -1.42 -9.24
CA ASP A 221 -10.61 -0.38 -9.63
C ASP A 221 -11.25 1.01 -9.74
N PHE A 222 -12.56 1.07 -10.00
CA PHE A 222 -13.31 2.32 -10.15
C PHE A 222 -14.41 2.54 -9.10
N VAL A 223 -14.29 1.90 -7.93
CA VAL A 223 -15.27 2.04 -6.85
C VAL A 223 -15.44 3.48 -6.38
N PHE A 224 -14.38 4.30 -6.47
CA PHE A 224 -14.44 5.71 -6.13
C PHE A 224 -15.40 6.49 -7.04
N SER A 225 -15.47 6.14 -8.32
CA SER A 225 -16.38 6.76 -9.29
C SER A 225 -17.83 6.46 -8.97
N ILE A 226 -18.12 5.22 -8.55
CA ILE A 226 -19.44 4.80 -8.09
C ILE A 226 -19.84 5.53 -6.80
N ILE A 227 -18.91 5.68 -5.84
CA ILE A 227 -19.16 6.49 -4.63
C ILE A 227 -19.47 7.93 -5.01
N GLY A 228 -18.73 8.51 -5.95
CA GLY A 228 -18.98 9.86 -6.44
C GLY A 228 -20.32 10.00 -7.18
N GLU A 229 -20.80 8.96 -7.85
CA GLU A 229 -22.15 8.95 -8.45
C GLU A 229 -23.25 8.83 -7.37
N GLU A 230 -23.13 7.87 -6.46
CA GLU A 230 -24.17 7.55 -5.47
C GLU A 230 -24.29 8.62 -4.36
N PHE A 231 -23.15 9.16 -3.91
CA PHE A 231 -23.07 10.11 -2.79
C PHE A 231 -22.61 11.52 -3.20
N GLY A 232 -22.34 11.73 -4.49
CA GLY A 232 -21.93 13.03 -5.02
C GLY A 232 -20.54 13.47 -4.56
N LEU A 233 -20.25 14.74 -4.80
CA LEU A 233 -19.03 15.40 -4.35
C LEU A 233 -18.83 15.29 -2.83
N ILE A 234 -19.91 15.37 -2.05
CA ILE A 234 -19.84 15.27 -0.58
C ILE A 234 -19.28 13.90 -0.15
N GLY A 235 -19.83 12.81 -0.70
CA GLY A 235 -19.34 11.47 -0.40
C GLY A 235 -17.89 11.25 -0.81
N ALA A 236 -17.53 11.72 -2.02
CA ALA A 236 -16.15 11.67 -2.50
C ALA A 236 -15.17 12.41 -1.55
N CYS A 237 -15.53 13.62 -1.11
CA CYS A 237 -14.74 14.40 -0.15
C CYS A 237 -14.62 13.70 1.21
N ILE A 238 -15.69 13.06 1.70
CA ILE A 238 -15.65 12.30 2.95
C ILE A 238 -14.66 11.13 2.85
N VAL A 239 -14.67 10.37 1.75
CA VAL A 239 -13.72 9.27 1.55
C VAL A 239 -12.28 9.77 1.54
N ILE A 240 -12.00 10.87 0.84
CA ILE A 240 -10.67 11.50 0.84
C ILE A 240 -10.28 11.92 2.27
N ALA A 241 -11.18 12.57 2.99
CA ALA A 241 -10.94 13.01 4.37
C ALA A 241 -10.65 11.83 5.31
N LEU A 242 -11.31 10.69 5.14
CA LEU A 242 -11.06 9.47 5.91
C LEU A 242 -9.65 8.91 5.65
N PHE A 243 -9.17 8.91 4.41
CA PHE A 243 -7.79 8.50 4.11
C PHE A 243 -6.74 9.49 4.65
N VAL A 244 -7.02 10.79 4.60
CA VAL A 244 -6.17 11.82 5.23
C VAL A 244 -6.12 11.61 6.74
N LEU A 245 -7.26 11.34 7.38
CA LEU A 245 -7.35 11.04 8.80
C LEU A 245 -6.60 9.74 9.15
N PHE A 246 -6.75 8.69 8.35
CA PHE A 246 -6.00 7.44 8.51
C PHE A 246 -4.49 7.69 8.47
N PHE A 247 -4.02 8.43 7.47
CA PHE A 247 -2.61 8.79 7.34
C PHE A 247 -2.13 9.60 8.54
N TYR A 248 -2.90 10.60 8.96
CA TYR A 248 -2.62 11.41 10.14
C TYR A 248 -2.49 10.55 11.41
N CYS A 249 -3.41 9.63 11.64
CA CYS A 249 -3.36 8.68 12.75
C CYS A 249 -2.11 7.80 12.68
N GLY A 250 -1.76 7.29 11.50
CA GLY A 250 -0.53 6.53 11.29
C GLY A 250 0.73 7.33 11.62
N MET A 251 0.79 8.61 11.22
CA MET A 251 1.91 9.51 11.54
C MET A 251 1.97 9.82 13.04
N ARG A 252 0.83 9.96 13.72
CA ARG A 252 0.78 10.08 15.19
C ARG A 252 1.34 8.84 15.88
N ILE A 253 1.04 7.64 15.38
CA ILE A 253 1.62 6.38 15.89
C ILE A 253 3.13 6.36 15.64
N ALA A 254 3.59 6.76 14.46
CA ALA A 254 5.02 6.82 14.14
C ALA A 254 5.79 7.77 15.06
N GLN A 255 5.25 8.95 15.33
CA GLN A 255 5.85 9.93 16.25
C GLN A 255 5.88 9.40 17.70
N GLY A 256 4.89 8.62 18.10
CA GLY A 256 4.83 7.99 19.42
C GLY A 256 5.61 6.69 19.55
N ALA A 257 6.20 6.15 18.47
CA ALA A 257 6.86 4.86 18.49
C ALA A 257 8.09 4.86 19.44
N PRO A 258 8.30 3.79 20.23
CA PRO A 258 9.34 3.76 21.25
C PRO A 258 10.77 3.57 20.68
N ASP A 259 10.90 3.10 19.44
CA ASP A 259 12.15 2.79 18.76
C ASP A 259 12.12 3.23 17.29
N LEU A 260 13.31 3.33 16.68
CA LEU A 260 13.44 3.75 15.27
C LEU A 260 12.72 2.79 14.32
N PHE A 261 12.83 1.48 14.52
CA PHE A 261 12.15 0.50 13.69
C PHE A 261 10.62 0.69 13.71
N GLY A 262 10.02 0.87 14.89
CA GLY A 262 8.59 1.17 15.03
C GLY A 262 8.19 2.47 14.32
N ARG A 263 9.00 3.54 14.42
CA ARG A 263 8.76 4.81 13.74
C ARG A 263 8.77 4.67 12.22
N LEU A 264 9.77 3.97 11.68
CA LEU A 264 9.89 3.71 10.24
C LEU A 264 8.73 2.86 9.73
N CYS A 265 8.40 1.77 10.43
CA CYS A 265 7.30 0.88 10.04
C CYS A 265 5.95 1.62 10.04
N ALA A 266 5.64 2.35 11.11
CA ALA A 266 4.37 3.05 11.21
C ALA A 266 4.21 4.14 10.15
N GLY A 267 5.25 4.97 9.94
CA GLY A 267 5.21 6.03 8.94
C GLY A 267 5.09 5.49 7.52
N SER A 268 5.93 4.52 7.15
CA SER A 268 5.97 3.98 5.79
C SER A 268 4.77 3.12 5.45
N LEU A 269 4.24 2.31 6.38
CA LEU A 269 3.04 1.51 6.12
C LEU A 269 1.77 2.38 6.06
N ALA A 270 1.65 3.40 6.91
CA ALA A 270 0.55 4.35 6.83
C ALA A 270 0.59 5.12 5.50
N PHE A 271 1.78 5.57 5.10
CA PHE A 271 1.98 6.20 3.80
C PHE A 271 1.60 5.26 2.65
N MET A 272 2.01 3.99 2.69
CA MET A 272 1.72 3.03 1.63
C MET A 272 0.21 2.89 1.35
N VAL A 273 -0.60 2.79 2.41
CA VAL A 273 -2.08 2.71 2.29
C VAL A 273 -2.64 4.01 1.72
N ALA A 274 -2.22 5.16 2.24
CA ALA A 274 -2.68 6.47 1.76
C ALA A 274 -2.29 6.72 0.29
N PHE A 275 -1.09 6.31 -0.09
CA PHE A 275 -0.58 6.46 -1.46
C PHE A 275 -1.29 5.51 -2.44
N GLN A 276 -1.59 4.27 -2.03
CA GLN A 276 -2.42 3.37 -2.83
C GLN A 276 -3.83 3.96 -3.05
N ALA A 277 -4.43 4.56 -2.03
CA ALA A 277 -5.70 5.25 -2.17
C ALA A 277 -5.61 6.46 -3.11
N CYS A 278 -4.55 7.27 -2.99
CA CYS A 278 -4.28 8.40 -3.88
C CYS A 278 -4.14 7.97 -5.34
N ILE A 279 -3.41 6.87 -5.61
CA ILE A 279 -3.30 6.30 -6.97
C ILE A 279 -4.67 5.87 -7.48
N ASN A 280 -5.45 5.10 -6.71
CA ASN A 280 -6.75 4.63 -7.16
C ASN A 280 -7.71 5.80 -7.48
N ILE A 281 -7.82 6.76 -6.55
CA ILE A 281 -8.65 7.96 -6.74
C ILE A 281 -8.15 8.75 -7.95
N GLY A 282 -6.83 8.95 -8.07
CA GLY A 282 -6.22 9.65 -9.20
C GLY A 282 -6.43 8.94 -10.54
N CYS A 283 -6.50 7.61 -10.57
CA CYS A 283 -6.91 6.85 -11.77
C CYS A 283 -8.38 7.12 -12.10
N ALA A 284 -9.27 7.12 -11.10
CA ALA A 284 -10.71 7.37 -11.30
C ALA A 284 -10.99 8.77 -11.86
N ILE A 285 -10.26 9.79 -11.40
CA ILE A 285 -10.38 11.17 -11.94
C ILE A 285 -9.44 11.45 -13.12
N GLY A 286 -8.69 10.45 -13.59
CA GLY A 286 -7.78 10.53 -14.75
C GLY A 286 -6.56 11.44 -14.61
N VAL A 287 -6.11 11.69 -13.38
CA VAL A 287 -4.81 12.30 -13.09
C VAL A 287 -3.67 11.31 -13.35
N PHE A 288 -3.91 10.01 -13.12
CA PHE A 288 -2.93 8.95 -13.32
C PHE A 288 -3.44 7.89 -14.32
N PRO A 289 -2.54 7.17 -15.02
CA PRO A 289 -2.93 6.03 -15.84
C PRO A 289 -3.57 4.94 -14.99
N THR A 290 -4.51 4.18 -15.56
CA THR A 290 -5.21 3.10 -14.85
C THR A 290 -4.23 2.01 -14.42
N THR A 291 -4.10 1.81 -13.10
CA THR A 291 -3.12 0.85 -12.53
C THR A 291 -3.72 -0.49 -12.15
N GLY A 292 -5.06 -0.58 -12.11
CA GLY A 292 -5.79 -1.78 -11.71
C GLY A 292 -5.59 -2.15 -10.24
N LYS A 293 -5.52 -1.13 -9.36
CA LYS A 293 -5.31 -1.32 -7.93
C LYS A 293 -6.55 -0.94 -7.14
N PRO A 294 -7.03 -1.83 -6.24
CA PRO A 294 -8.20 -1.56 -5.44
C PRO A 294 -7.96 -0.42 -4.45
N LEU A 295 -9.01 0.34 -4.19
CA LEU A 295 -9.08 1.31 -3.10
C LEU A 295 -9.05 0.56 -1.76
N PRO A 296 -8.07 0.81 -0.87
CA PRO A 296 -7.97 0.10 0.40
C PRO A 296 -9.24 0.22 1.23
N PHE A 297 -9.60 -0.82 1.99
CA PHE A 297 -10.82 -0.95 2.81
C PHE A 297 -12.16 -0.98 2.06
N ILE A 298 -12.27 -0.36 0.88
CA ILE A 298 -13.55 -0.12 0.22
C ILE A 298 -13.78 -1.11 -0.94
N SER A 299 -12.80 -1.27 -1.83
CA SER A 299 -12.95 -2.08 -3.05
C SER A 299 -13.13 -3.57 -2.79
N SER A 300 -13.75 -4.27 -3.74
CA SER A 300 -13.96 -5.72 -3.76
C SER A 300 -12.69 -6.51 -4.11
N GLY A 301 -11.65 -6.41 -3.28
CA GLY A 301 -10.40 -7.18 -3.45
C GLY A 301 -10.04 -7.95 -2.19
N GLY A 302 -10.36 -9.25 -2.12
CA GLY A 302 -10.17 -10.06 -0.90
C GLY A 302 -8.74 -10.04 -0.35
N SER A 303 -7.74 -10.26 -1.23
CA SER A 303 -6.32 -10.20 -0.83
C SER A 303 -5.89 -8.80 -0.40
N SER A 304 -6.37 -7.75 -1.10
CA SER A 304 -6.02 -6.37 -0.78
C SER A 304 -6.62 -5.93 0.55
N LEU A 305 -7.88 -6.30 0.82
CA LEU A 305 -8.56 -6.01 2.08
C LEU A 305 -7.83 -6.68 3.25
N VAL A 306 -7.51 -7.96 3.14
CA VAL A 306 -6.74 -8.69 4.17
C VAL A 306 -5.35 -8.07 4.36
N SER A 307 -4.63 -7.73 3.28
CA SER A 307 -3.32 -7.07 3.38
C SER A 307 -3.40 -5.71 4.08
N THR A 308 -4.46 -4.94 3.85
CA THR A 308 -4.68 -3.65 4.48
C THR A 308 -4.96 -3.82 5.97
N PHE A 309 -5.75 -4.82 6.36
CA PHE A 309 -5.97 -5.14 7.77
C PHE A 309 -4.71 -5.67 8.48
N ILE A 310 -3.82 -6.38 7.78
CA ILE A 310 -2.50 -6.75 8.32
C ILE A 310 -1.70 -5.48 8.66
N ILE A 311 -1.70 -4.48 7.78
CA ILE A 311 -1.06 -3.19 8.05
C ILE A 311 -1.66 -2.53 9.30
N VAL A 312 -2.99 -2.49 9.42
CA VAL A 312 -3.67 -1.98 10.61
C VAL A 312 -3.24 -2.75 11.87
N GLY A 313 -3.16 -4.07 11.82
CA GLY A 313 -2.69 -4.90 12.93
C GLY A 313 -1.27 -4.54 13.38
N ILE A 314 -0.36 -4.30 12.43
CA ILE A 314 1.02 -3.87 12.71
C ILE A 314 1.03 -2.47 13.34
N LEU A 315 0.26 -1.51 12.80
CA LEU A 315 0.14 -0.16 13.35
C LEU A 315 -0.39 -0.17 14.79
N LEU A 316 -1.40 -0.99 15.07
CA LEU A 316 -1.95 -1.15 16.42
C LEU A 316 -0.96 -1.83 17.37
N SER A 317 -0.20 -2.82 16.91
CA SER A 317 0.88 -3.45 17.69
C SER A 317 1.94 -2.41 18.10
N ILE A 318 2.33 -1.50 17.20
CA ILE A 318 3.25 -0.39 17.50
C ILE A 318 2.61 0.60 18.49
N SER A 319 1.36 1.01 18.25
CA SER A 319 0.64 1.96 19.11
C SER A 319 0.50 1.45 20.55
N LYS A 320 0.23 0.16 20.73
CA LYS A 320 0.17 -0.47 22.06
C LYS A 320 1.52 -0.36 22.79
N ALA A 321 2.62 -0.67 22.10
CA ALA A 321 3.96 -0.57 22.69
C ALA A 321 4.34 0.88 23.08
N SER A 322 3.89 1.87 22.31
CA SER A 322 4.01 3.29 22.66
C SER A 322 3.30 3.65 23.96
N GLY A 323 2.09 3.10 24.18
CA GLY A 323 1.34 3.28 25.40
C GLY A 323 2.06 2.72 26.62
N GLU A 324 2.52 1.46 26.53
CA GLU A 324 3.24 0.77 27.61
C GLU A 324 4.51 1.52 28.05
N GLY A 325 5.27 2.07 27.11
CA GLY A 325 6.46 2.89 27.40
C GLY A 325 6.14 4.13 28.23
N ARG A 326 5.11 4.90 27.84
CA ARG A 326 4.66 6.09 28.60
C ARG A 326 4.16 5.76 30.00
N PHE A 327 3.48 4.62 30.18
CA PHE A 327 3.04 4.17 31.52
C PHE A 327 4.20 3.73 32.40
N ALA A 328 5.26 3.14 31.84
CA ALA A 328 6.46 2.78 32.58
C ALA A 328 7.24 4.03 33.04
N GLU A 329 7.41 5.01 32.15
CA GLU A 329 8.09 6.28 32.44
C GLU A 329 7.37 7.06 33.57
N ARG A 330 6.04 7.22 33.47
CA ARG A 330 5.23 7.84 34.53
C ARG A 330 5.37 7.12 35.87
N ARG A 331 5.37 5.78 35.88
CA ARG A 331 5.57 5.00 37.12
C ARG A 331 6.96 5.23 37.72
N GLY A 332 8.00 5.34 36.89
CA GLY A 332 9.35 5.69 37.32
C GLY A 332 9.43 7.05 38.00
N GLU A 333 8.82 8.07 37.41
CA GLU A 333 8.74 9.42 38.02
C GLU A 333 8.03 9.41 39.37
N PHE A 334 6.89 8.70 39.50
CA PHE A 334 6.18 8.58 40.78
C PHE A 334 7.02 7.92 41.87
N MET A 335 7.80 6.88 41.54
CA MET A 335 8.69 6.19 42.49
C MET A 335 9.85 7.09 42.93
N TYR A 336 10.41 7.91 42.03
CA TYR A 336 11.47 8.87 42.35
C TYR A 336 10.97 10.01 43.28
N VAL A 337 9.74 10.48 43.07
CA VAL A 337 9.10 11.47 43.95
C VAL A 337 8.85 10.89 45.35
N GLN A 338 8.49 9.61 45.45
CA GLN A 338 8.29 8.95 46.74
C GLN A 338 9.61 8.72 47.50
N SER A 339 10.69 8.30 46.84
CA SER A 339 11.99 8.09 47.52
C SER A 339 12.59 9.40 48.06
N ASN A 340 12.43 10.50 47.33
CA ASN A 340 12.86 11.83 47.79
C ASN A 340 12.04 12.35 48.98
N ARG A 341 10.79 11.89 49.17
CA ARG A 341 9.98 12.22 50.36
C ARG A 341 10.39 11.41 51.58
N THR A 342 10.83 10.16 51.41
CA THR A 342 11.33 9.32 52.51
C THR A 342 12.74 9.70 52.96
N GLN A 343 13.61 10.19 52.07
CA GLN A 343 14.95 10.68 52.45
C GLN A 343 14.97 12.06 53.15
N ARG A 344 13.86 12.80 53.11
CA ARG A 344 13.72 14.12 53.77
C ARG A 344 13.06 14.05 55.16
N ARG A 345 12.80 12.86 55.68
CA ARG A 345 12.30 12.62 57.04
C ARG A 345 13.39 11.95 57.85
#